data_AF-A0A8H6EGT2-F1
#
_entry.id   AF-A0A8H6EGT2-F1
#
_cell.length_a   1.000
_cell.length_b   1.000
_cell.length_c   1.000
_cell.angle_alpha   90.00
_cell.angle_beta   90.00
_cell.angle_gamma   90.00
#
_symmetry.space_group_name_H-M   'P 1'
#
loop_
_entity.id
_entity.type
_entity.pdbx_description
1 polymer ?
#
loop_
_entity_poly.entity_id
_entity_poly.type
_entity_poly.pdbx_seq_one_letter_code
_entity_poly.pdbx_strand_id
1 'polypeptide(L)'
;MATTECATKDWQTHKKSCKRQNFILRVDLCPRYLINPRVTRTLSCPATATFADLHDALQISFGWKNCHLHEFEVLSHSEFIGYKSSFSPGAALLLISPDILEGKNQEEKDKCSSNTVLYQILDGELTRGKTMLYRYDFGDDWEHIMVCGGRADPSVNFELLGGEGHGCAEDVGGPSGWIKLLEAYDSNNPTKDQRQTIDWFEEEAHNKDSYGLRGAAKYTWDKEKLNIALKELDTSSLSGDALSILLVSLGKEYWFDGMYVDVIAKLRSKTTVREVTDSISAMKHVRNAIQNYLAIIVTDAVFMLPTYLAINRELIEYVKSGGTVIFGFMIANLAEPPTFEKYFSSSGWGLNWKFGTYTRDTYEVNSQAHLTKSCKATLESYGMKALSLKNAKPEDRVYAGPGSARNQSPAIFAKYGRNETKQGYVGWLGDVNVEEGTTKLLLAMCGF
;
A
#
# COMPACT_ATOMS: atom_id res chain seq x y z
N MET A 1 -13.24 7.22 -29.01
CA MET A 1 -13.61 6.18 -30.01
C MET A 1 -12.38 5.32 -30.25
N ALA A 2 -12.53 4.08 -30.72
CA ALA A 2 -11.40 3.30 -31.20
C ALA A 2 -10.64 4.12 -32.27
N THR A 3 -9.33 3.94 -32.41
CA THR A 3 -8.57 4.60 -33.49
C THR A 3 -9.25 4.30 -34.83
N THR A 4 -9.16 5.21 -35.80
CA THR A 4 -9.86 5.10 -37.10
C THR A 4 -9.57 3.78 -37.84
N GLU A 5 -8.48 3.09 -37.47
CA GLU A 5 -8.08 1.77 -37.97
C GLU A 5 -8.96 0.60 -37.46
N CYS A 6 -9.66 0.76 -36.35
CA CYS A 6 -10.47 -0.32 -35.76
C CYS A 6 -11.82 -0.53 -36.44
N ALA A 7 -12.30 0.44 -37.25
CA ALA A 7 -13.61 0.39 -37.89
C ALA A 7 -13.54 -0.26 -39.28
N THR A 8 -13.28 -1.57 -39.35
CA THR A 8 -13.26 -2.36 -40.60
C THR A 8 -14.47 -3.30 -40.71
N LYS A 9 -14.61 -4.03 -41.83
CA LYS A 9 -15.69 -5.02 -42.05
C LYS A 9 -15.75 -6.11 -40.96
N ASP A 10 -14.62 -6.38 -40.28
CA ASP A 10 -14.50 -7.36 -39.20
C ASP A 10 -14.79 -6.77 -37.82
N TRP A 11 -15.37 -5.57 -37.72
CA TRP A 11 -15.59 -4.88 -36.43
C TRP A 11 -16.36 -5.72 -35.41
N GLN A 12 -17.32 -6.57 -35.81
CA GLN A 12 -18.04 -7.40 -34.84
C GLN A 12 -17.17 -8.44 -34.14
N THR A 13 -16.12 -8.94 -34.80
CA THR A 13 -15.13 -9.85 -34.21
C THR A 13 -13.99 -9.07 -33.57
N HIS A 14 -13.46 -8.05 -34.22
CA HIS A 14 -12.38 -7.19 -33.72
C HIS A 14 -12.76 -6.41 -32.45
N LYS A 15 -14.01 -5.93 -32.32
CA LYS A 15 -14.49 -5.21 -31.13
C LYS A 15 -14.30 -6.01 -29.83
N LYS A 16 -14.36 -7.35 -29.90
CA LYS A 16 -14.18 -8.23 -28.73
C LYS A 16 -12.72 -8.27 -28.23
N SER A 17 -11.74 -8.01 -29.10
CA SER A 17 -10.31 -8.02 -28.78
C SER A 17 -9.64 -6.65 -28.83
N CYS A 18 -10.33 -5.63 -29.33
CA CYS A 18 -9.83 -4.27 -29.48
C CYS A 18 -9.65 -3.61 -28.11
N LYS A 19 -8.41 -3.62 -27.62
CA LYS A 19 -8.01 -2.88 -26.42
C LYS A 19 -7.41 -1.53 -26.83
N ARG A 20 -7.75 -0.47 -26.09
CA ARG A 20 -7.14 0.85 -26.32
C ARG A 20 -5.67 0.81 -25.92
N GLN A 21 -4.81 1.34 -26.78
CA GLN A 21 -3.38 1.50 -26.49
C GLN A 21 -3.16 2.37 -25.25
N ASN A 22 -2.20 1.98 -24.42
CA ASN A 22 -1.79 2.76 -23.26
C ASN A 22 -1.17 4.09 -23.70
N PHE A 23 -1.22 5.09 -22.83
CA PHE A 23 -0.52 6.36 -23.01
C PHE A 23 0.89 6.25 -22.43
N ILE A 24 1.89 6.79 -23.14
CA ILE A 24 3.23 6.97 -22.57
C ILE A 24 3.30 8.37 -21.97
N LEU A 25 3.24 8.48 -20.64
CA LEU A 25 3.36 9.74 -19.92
C LEU A 25 4.79 9.92 -19.41
N ARG A 26 5.44 11.03 -19.79
CA ARG A 26 6.71 11.47 -19.21
C ARG A 26 6.39 12.48 -18.12
N VAL A 27 6.88 12.21 -16.91
CA VAL A 27 6.63 12.97 -15.70
C VAL A 27 7.97 13.51 -15.19
N ASP A 28 8.04 14.82 -15.02
CA ASP A 28 9.24 15.54 -14.57
C ASP A 28 8.90 16.35 -13.34
N LEU A 29 9.67 16.15 -12.26
CA LEU A 29 9.51 16.92 -11.04
C LEU A 29 9.94 18.37 -11.27
N CYS A 30 9.09 19.29 -10.86
CA CYS A 30 9.39 20.71 -10.82
C CYS A 30 9.90 21.12 -9.44
N PRO A 31 10.63 22.24 -9.38
CA PRO A 31 11.03 23.11 -10.48
C PRO A 31 12.24 22.57 -11.26
N ARG A 32 12.40 23.00 -12.51
CA ARG A 32 13.45 22.52 -13.44
C ARG A 32 14.90 22.77 -13.00
N TYR A 33 15.11 23.53 -11.92
CA TYR A 33 16.45 23.70 -11.35
C TYR A 33 16.86 22.51 -10.46
N LEU A 34 15.94 21.60 -10.12
CA LEU A 34 16.25 20.30 -9.52
C LEU A 34 16.85 19.37 -10.58
N ILE A 35 18.14 19.59 -10.89
CA ILE A 35 18.86 18.88 -11.97
C ILE A 35 19.89 17.87 -11.47
N ASN A 36 20.17 17.84 -10.16
CA ASN A 36 21.24 16.99 -9.61
C ASN A 36 20.83 16.33 -8.27
N PRO A 37 20.07 15.22 -8.31
CA PRO A 37 19.56 14.54 -9.51
C PRO A 37 18.37 15.27 -10.13
N ARG A 38 18.14 15.05 -11.43
CA ARG A 38 16.82 15.27 -12.01
C ARG A 38 15.92 14.09 -11.61
N VAL A 39 14.69 14.36 -11.19
CA VAL A 39 13.75 13.32 -10.74
C VAL A 39 12.64 13.17 -11.78
N THR A 40 12.64 12.03 -12.50
CA THR A 40 11.70 11.78 -13.61
C THR A 40 11.18 10.36 -13.62
N ARG A 41 9.97 10.17 -14.15
CA ARG A 41 9.38 8.85 -14.41
C ARG A 41 8.69 8.85 -15.78
N THR A 42 8.81 7.75 -16.51
CA THR A 42 8.06 7.51 -17.76
C THR A 42 7.17 6.30 -17.55
N LEU A 43 5.85 6.49 -17.63
CA LEU A 43 4.85 5.47 -17.38
C LEU A 43 4.12 5.08 -18.66
N SER A 44 3.83 3.79 -18.82
CA SER A 44 2.75 3.27 -19.66
C SER A 44 1.48 3.24 -18.80
N CYS A 45 0.48 4.04 -19.19
CA CYS A 45 -0.75 4.23 -18.43
C CYS A 45 -1.95 3.62 -19.18
N PRO A 46 -2.77 2.77 -18.55
CA PRO A 46 -3.99 2.24 -19.16
C PRO A 46 -4.90 3.39 -19.61
N ALA A 47 -5.34 3.37 -20.88
CA ALA A 47 -6.15 4.47 -21.41
C ALA A 47 -7.49 4.65 -20.68
N THR A 48 -7.99 3.59 -20.04
CA THR A 48 -9.24 3.56 -19.28
C THR A 48 -9.05 3.81 -17.78
N ALA A 49 -7.82 4.02 -17.31
CA ALA A 49 -7.57 4.38 -15.91
C ALA A 49 -8.18 5.75 -15.59
N THR A 50 -8.60 5.93 -14.35
CA THR A 50 -9.04 7.24 -13.83
C THR A 50 -7.85 8.11 -13.47
N PHE A 51 -8.06 9.40 -13.24
CA PHE A 51 -7.01 10.26 -12.68
C PHE A 51 -6.67 9.92 -11.23
N ALA A 52 -7.60 9.30 -10.48
CA ALA A 52 -7.30 8.74 -9.16
C ALA A 52 -6.36 7.53 -9.27
N ASP A 53 -6.57 6.65 -10.25
CA ASP A 53 -5.63 5.55 -10.52
C ASP A 53 -4.25 6.07 -10.97
N LEU A 54 -4.22 7.14 -11.77
CA LEU A 54 -2.97 7.80 -12.14
C LEU A 54 -2.28 8.41 -10.92
N HIS A 55 -3.02 9.05 -10.01
CA HIS A 55 -2.50 9.57 -8.75
C HIS A 55 -1.83 8.46 -7.93
N ASP A 56 -2.52 7.34 -7.71
CA ASP A 56 -1.95 6.19 -7.00
C ASP A 56 -0.67 5.67 -7.68
N ALA A 57 -0.67 5.60 -9.01
CA ALA A 57 0.50 5.18 -9.77
C ALA A 57 1.68 6.17 -9.65
N LEU A 58 1.41 7.48 -9.60
CA LEU A 58 2.43 8.51 -9.38
C LEU A 58 3.00 8.42 -7.96
N GLN A 59 2.15 8.25 -6.95
CA GLN A 59 2.58 8.09 -5.56
C GLN A 59 3.55 6.91 -5.42
N ILE A 60 3.21 5.74 -5.98
CA ILE A 60 4.13 4.60 -6.04
C ILE A 60 5.41 4.95 -6.81
N SER A 61 5.28 5.55 -8.00
CA SER A 61 6.42 5.82 -8.88
C SER A 61 7.46 6.76 -8.28
N PHE A 62 7.04 7.71 -7.44
CA PHE A 62 7.92 8.64 -6.73
C PHE A 62 8.23 8.20 -5.30
N GLY A 63 7.69 7.06 -4.84
CA GLY A 63 7.92 6.53 -3.50
C GLY A 63 7.21 7.28 -2.39
N TRP A 64 6.15 8.03 -2.71
CA TRP A 64 5.33 8.78 -1.77
C TRP A 64 4.23 7.92 -1.13
N LYS A 65 3.62 8.46 -0.07
CA LYS A 65 2.74 7.71 0.85
C LYS A 65 1.29 8.15 0.81
N ASN A 66 0.93 9.06 -0.10
CA ASN A 66 -0.44 9.53 -0.32
C ASN A 66 -1.06 10.07 0.98
N CYS A 67 -0.26 10.84 1.73
CA CYS A 67 -0.66 11.46 2.98
C CYS A 67 -1.36 12.81 2.78
N HIS A 68 -1.23 13.39 1.58
CA HIS A 68 -1.68 14.75 1.27
C HIS A 68 -2.67 14.83 0.11
N LEU A 69 -3.29 16.00 -0.04
CA LEU A 69 -4.17 16.29 -1.17
C LEU A 69 -3.38 16.42 -2.47
N HIS A 70 -4.07 16.20 -3.58
CA HIS A 70 -3.52 16.31 -4.92
C HIS A 70 -4.53 16.93 -5.88
N GLU A 71 -4.05 17.42 -7.02
CA GLU A 71 -4.89 17.83 -8.14
C GLU A 71 -4.14 17.70 -9.47
N PHE A 72 -4.91 17.71 -10.56
CA PHE A 72 -4.37 17.78 -11.91
C PHE A 72 -4.93 18.98 -12.65
N GLU A 73 -4.10 19.59 -13.48
CA GLU A 73 -4.49 20.70 -14.34
C GLU A 73 -4.04 20.43 -15.77
N VAL A 74 -4.90 20.73 -16.75
CA VAL A 74 -4.54 20.69 -18.18
C VAL A 74 -4.34 22.12 -18.64
N LEU A 75 -3.18 22.43 -19.21
CA LEU A 75 -2.79 23.80 -19.55
C LEU A 75 -3.20 24.17 -20.99
N SER A 76 -3.61 25.43 -21.20
CA SER A 76 -4.05 25.97 -22.49
C SER A 76 -2.94 26.06 -23.53
N HIS A 77 -1.72 26.32 -23.09
CA HIS A 77 -0.51 26.30 -23.89
C HIS A 77 0.59 25.53 -23.17
N SER A 78 1.55 24.98 -23.92
CA SER A 78 2.75 24.33 -23.39
C SER A 78 3.74 25.35 -22.81
N GLU A 79 3.26 26.35 -22.07
CA GLU A 79 3.98 27.54 -21.59
C GLU A 79 5.02 27.28 -20.51
N PHE A 80 5.26 26.02 -20.13
CA PHE A 80 6.38 25.64 -19.27
C PHE A 80 7.75 25.73 -19.97
N ILE A 81 7.91 26.65 -20.93
CA ILE A 81 9.20 27.06 -21.50
C ILE A 81 9.63 28.35 -20.76
N GLY A 82 9.96 28.26 -19.48
CA GLY A 82 10.43 29.43 -18.71
C GLY A 82 10.87 29.15 -17.28
N TYR A 83 11.90 29.87 -16.81
CA TYR A 83 12.55 29.71 -15.50
C TYR A 83 11.83 30.43 -14.33
N LYS A 84 10.66 31.04 -14.58
CA LYS A 84 9.83 31.76 -13.61
C LYS A 84 8.38 31.36 -13.78
N SER A 85 7.82 30.58 -12.86
CA SER A 85 6.38 30.34 -12.78
C SER A 85 5.76 31.38 -11.84
N SER A 86 4.96 32.28 -12.40
CA SER A 86 3.84 32.87 -11.66
C SER A 86 2.59 32.34 -12.33
N PHE A 87 1.84 31.51 -11.61
CA PHE A 87 0.53 31.04 -12.02
C PHE A 87 -0.32 32.23 -12.50
N SER A 88 -0.67 32.24 -13.78
CA SER A 88 -1.69 33.16 -14.28
C SER A 88 -3.04 32.43 -14.16
N PRO A 89 -4.00 32.92 -13.35
CA PRO A 89 -5.29 32.26 -13.09
C PRO A 89 -6.21 32.00 -14.30
N GLY A 90 -5.73 32.20 -15.54
CA GLY A 90 -6.45 31.95 -16.79
C GLY A 90 -5.78 30.93 -17.72
N ALA A 91 -4.73 30.23 -17.28
CA ALA A 91 -3.98 29.30 -18.12
C ALA A 91 -4.57 27.86 -18.14
N ALA A 92 -5.40 27.49 -17.16
CA ALA A 92 -6.03 26.18 -17.04
C ALA A 92 -7.16 25.98 -18.08
N LEU A 93 -7.08 24.95 -18.92
CA LEU A 93 -8.23 24.46 -19.70
C LEU A 93 -9.16 23.61 -18.85
N LEU A 94 -8.59 22.85 -17.91
CA LEU A 94 -9.33 21.92 -17.08
C LEU A 94 -8.62 21.74 -15.75
N LEU A 95 -9.39 21.76 -14.66
CA LEU A 95 -8.95 21.36 -13.32
C LEU A 95 -9.66 20.04 -12.97
N ILE A 96 -8.89 19.07 -12.50
CA ILE A 96 -9.36 17.77 -12.03
C ILE A 96 -8.98 17.67 -10.56
N SER A 97 -9.97 17.94 -9.71
CA SER A 97 -9.78 18.07 -8.27
C SER A 97 -9.96 16.74 -7.54
N PRO A 98 -9.45 16.59 -6.30
CA PRO A 98 -9.62 15.37 -5.54
C PRO A 98 -11.08 15.22 -5.08
N ASP A 99 -11.50 13.98 -4.80
CA ASP A 99 -12.90 13.65 -4.47
C ASP A 99 -13.41 14.30 -3.17
N ILE A 100 -12.49 14.67 -2.27
CA ILE A 100 -12.76 14.98 -0.86
C ILE A 100 -13.18 16.45 -0.63
N LEU A 101 -13.20 17.29 -1.67
CA LEU A 101 -13.60 18.70 -1.52
C LEU A 101 -15.13 18.81 -1.34
N GLU A 102 -15.54 19.27 -0.15
CA GLU A 102 -16.94 19.59 0.16
C GLU A 102 -17.44 20.81 -0.64
N GLY A 103 -18.75 20.91 -0.87
CA GLY A 103 -19.37 22.07 -1.52
C GLY A 103 -19.36 22.07 -3.05
N LYS A 104 -18.85 21.02 -3.71
CA LYS A 104 -18.84 20.91 -5.17
C LYS A 104 -20.23 20.83 -5.80
N ASN A 105 -20.43 21.58 -6.89
CA ASN A 105 -21.59 21.42 -7.76
C ASN A 105 -21.47 20.13 -8.60
N GLN A 106 -22.54 19.74 -9.33
CA GLN A 106 -22.54 18.49 -10.10
C GLN A 106 -21.46 18.46 -11.19
N GLU A 107 -21.20 19.58 -11.85
CA GLU A 107 -20.17 19.67 -12.90
C GLU A 107 -18.75 19.49 -12.34
N GLU A 108 -18.49 19.99 -11.12
CA GLU A 108 -17.23 19.81 -10.40
C GLU A 108 -17.06 18.39 -9.85
N LYS A 109 -18.17 17.71 -9.53
CA LYS A 109 -18.17 16.28 -9.15
C LYS A 109 -17.90 15.37 -10.36
N ASP A 110 -18.38 15.75 -11.54
CA ASP A 110 -18.11 15.00 -12.77
C ASP A 110 -16.64 15.14 -13.22
N LYS A 111 -15.95 16.20 -12.77
CA LYS A 111 -14.51 16.47 -13.01
C LYS A 111 -13.60 16.07 -11.84
N CYS A 112 -14.03 15.18 -10.95
CA CYS A 112 -13.16 14.67 -9.90
C CYS A 112 -12.21 13.59 -10.44
N SER A 113 -11.11 13.34 -9.72
CA SER A 113 -10.08 12.41 -10.17
C SER A 113 -10.59 10.96 -10.30
N SER A 114 -11.55 10.53 -9.48
CA SER A 114 -12.15 9.19 -9.58
C SER A 114 -13.12 8.99 -10.76
N ASN A 115 -13.72 10.06 -11.29
CA ASN A 115 -14.68 9.98 -12.39
C ASN A 115 -14.08 10.34 -13.76
N THR A 116 -12.95 11.06 -13.78
CA THR A 116 -12.31 11.51 -15.01
C THR A 116 -11.35 10.43 -15.52
N VAL A 117 -11.53 10.00 -16.78
CA VAL A 117 -10.75 8.90 -17.38
C VAL A 117 -9.68 9.44 -18.32
N LEU A 118 -8.47 8.85 -18.31
CA LEU A 118 -7.31 9.34 -19.07
C LEU A 118 -7.59 9.57 -20.55
N TYR A 119 -8.27 8.65 -21.25
CA TYR A 119 -8.57 8.85 -22.67
C TYR A 119 -9.48 10.03 -22.96
N GLN A 120 -10.35 10.44 -22.02
CA GLN A 120 -11.25 11.58 -22.23
C GLN A 120 -10.44 12.88 -22.31
N ILE A 121 -9.32 12.94 -21.59
CA ILE A 121 -8.46 14.10 -21.52
C ILE A 121 -7.35 14.03 -22.56
N LEU A 122 -6.60 12.93 -22.62
CA LEU A 122 -5.42 12.84 -23.48
C LEU A 122 -5.76 12.66 -24.98
N ASP A 123 -6.96 12.18 -25.31
CA ASP A 123 -7.52 12.20 -26.67
C ASP A 123 -8.59 13.28 -26.88
N GLY A 124 -8.89 14.08 -25.86
CA GLY A 124 -9.88 15.14 -25.93
C GLY A 124 -9.49 16.20 -26.95
N GLU A 125 -10.44 16.70 -27.74
CA GLU A 125 -10.17 17.62 -28.85
C GLU A 125 -9.46 18.91 -28.41
N LEU A 126 -9.80 19.43 -27.22
CA LEU A 126 -9.23 20.65 -26.65
C LEU A 126 -7.93 20.42 -25.88
N THR A 127 -7.72 19.20 -25.40
CA THR A 127 -6.69 18.85 -24.39
C THR A 127 -5.59 17.93 -24.94
N ARG A 128 -5.81 17.30 -26.10
CA ARG A 128 -4.83 16.42 -26.73
C ARG A 128 -3.53 17.16 -27.05
N GLY A 129 -2.41 16.57 -26.62
CA GLY A 129 -1.07 17.13 -26.82
C GLY A 129 -0.74 18.31 -25.91
N LYS A 130 -1.66 18.72 -25.01
CA LYS A 130 -1.39 19.73 -23.99
C LYS A 130 -0.56 19.14 -22.85
N THR A 131 0.12 20.03 -22.14
CA THR A 131 0.83 19.71 -20.91
C THR A 131 -0.16 19.57 -19.76
N MET A 132 0.06 18.58 -18.90
CA MET A 132 -0.66 18.46 -17.64
C MET A 132 0.27 18.76 -16.48
N LEU A 133 -0.25 19.42 -15.45
CA LEU A 133 0.41 19.61 -14.16
C LEU A 133 -0.22 18.64 -13.16
N TYR A 134 0.60 17.98 -12.36
CA TYR A 134 0.17 17.25 -11.17
C TYR A 134 0.77 17.92 -9.95
N ARG A 135 -0.09 18.40 -9.05
CA ARG A 135 0.31 18.99 -7.78
C ARG A 135 -0.03 18.03 -6.64
N TYR A 136 0.93 17.80 -5.75
CA TYR A 136 0.77 16.97 -4.56
C TYR A 136 1.33 17.72 -3.35
N ASP A 137 0.66 17.57 -2.21
CA ASP A 137 0.97 18.30 -0.98
C ASP A 137 0.90 19.82 -1.17
N PHE A 138 -0.25 20.41 -0.82
CA PHE A 138 -0.44 21.86 -0.95
C PHE A 138 0.37 22.67 0.09
N GLY A 139 1.01 22.02 1.06
CA GLY A 139 1.96 22.65 1.96
C GLY A 139 3.35 22.77 1.34
N ASP A 140 3.88 21.65 0.82
CA ASP A 140 5.21 21.59 0.20
C ASP A 140 5.21 21.99 -1.29
N ASP A 141 4.04 22.04 -1.92
CA ASP A 141 3.76 22.43 -3.30
C ASP A 141 4.58 21.65 -4.33
N TRP A 142 4.54 20.31 -4.25
CA TRP A 142 5.22 19.45 -5.21
C TRP A 142 4.50 19.45 -6.56
N GLU A 143 5.15 20.04 -7.56
CA GLU A 143 4.63 20.11 -8.93
C GLU A 143 5.32 19.12 -9.86
N HIS A 144 4.57 18.50 -10.76
CA HIS A 144 5.11 17.66 -11.83
C HIS A 144 4.52 18.04 -13.17
N ILE A 145 5.40 18.23 -14.14
CA ILE A 145 5.01 18.43 -15.52
C ILE A 145 4.87 17.06 -16.18
N MET A 146 3.72 16.85 -16.80
CA MET A 146 3.41 15.62 -17.53
C MET A 146 3.13 15.91 -18.99
N VAL A 147 3.76 15.14 -19.87
CA VAL A 147 3.55 15.21 -21.31
C VAL A 147 3.30 13.80 -21.85
N CYS A 148 2.24 13.65 -22.66
CA CYS A 148 1.99 12.43 -23.41
C CYS A 148 2.98 12.33 -24.58
N GLY A 149 3.98 11.47 -24.43
CA GLY A 149 5.05 11.25 -25.41
C GLY A 149 4.73 10.21 -26.48
N GLY A 150 3.61 9.50 -26.38
CA GLY A 150 3.23 8.48 -27.37
C GLY A 150 2.24 7.45 -26.85
N ARG A 151 2.23 6.29 -27.51
CA ARG A 151 1.38 5.13 -27.21
C ARG A 151 2.22 3.89 -26.96
N ALA A 152 1.71 3.01 -26.11
CA ALA A 152 2.28 1.69 -25.85
C ALA A 152 1.22 0.60 -26.08
N ASP A 153 1.66 -0.66 -26.08
CA ASP A 153 0.74 -1.79 -26.20
C ASP A 153 -0.32 -1.78 -25.09
N PRO A 154 -1.55 -2.24 -25.38
CA PRO A 154 -2.61 -2.24 -24.39
C PRO A 154 -2.29 -3.12 -23.18
N SER A 155 -2.39 -2.55 -21.98
CA SER A 155 -2.26 -3.25 -20.70
C SER A 155 -3.26 -2.69 -19.69
N VAL A 156 -3.70 -3.54 -18.75
CA VAL A 156 -4.54 -3.12 -17.62
C VAL A 156 -3.71 -2.56 -16.47
N ASN A 157 -2.39 -2.79 -16.46
CA ASN A 157 -1.51 -2.31 -15.41
C ASN A 157 -0.76 -1.06 -15.84
N PHE A 158 -0.47 -0.21 -14.87
CA PHE A 158 0.59 0.78 -15.03
C PHE A 158 1.95 0.09 -15.07
N GLU A 159 2.87 0.66 -15.83
CA GLU A 159 4.24 0.17 -15.93
C GLU A 159 5.21 1.33 -16.08
N LEU A 160 6.26 1.37 -15.26
CA LEU A 160 7.41 2.24 -15.45
C LEU A 160 8.26 1.71 -16.59
N LEU A 161 8.51 2.58 -17.57
CA LEU A 161 9.36 2.32 -18.74
C LEU A 161 10.79 2.83 -18.50
N GLY A 162 10.95 3.90 -17.73
CA GLY A 162 12.24 4.50 -17.39
C GLY A 162 12.09 5.72 -16.48
N GLY A 163 13.21 6.36 -16.13
CA GLY A 163 13.24 7.45 -15.16
C GLY A 163 14.65 7.65 -14.58
N GLU A 164 14.79 8.71 -13.81
CA GLU A 164 16.05 9.12 -13.17
C GLU A 164 15.77 9.67 -11.76
N GLY A 165 16.77 9.58 -10.89
CA GLY A 165 16.75 10.22 -9.57
C GLY A 165 15.92 9.49 -8.51
N HIS A 166 16.40 9.60 -7.28
CA HIS A 166 15.67 9.19 -6.09
C HIS A 166 14.38 10.03 -5.93
N GLY A 167 13.30 9.43 -5.44
CA GLY A 167 12.07 10.16 -5.11
C GLY A 167 12.31 11.17 -3.99
N CYS A 168 11.63 12.33 -4.02
CA CYS A 168 11.79 13.32 -2.96
C CYS A 168 11.21 12.81 -1.63
N ALA A 169 11.82 13.22 -0.53
CA ALA A 169 11.31 12.92 0.81
C ALA A 169 9.95 13.62 1.04
N GLU A 170 8.98 12.88 1.56
CA GLU A 170 7.71 13.41 2.08
C GLU A 170 7.97 14.39 3.22
N ASP A 171 7.24 15.50 3.28
CA ASP A 171 7.28 16.51 4.35
C ASP A 171 8.65 17.17 4.59
N VAL A 172 9.53 17.17 3.59
CA VAL A 172 10.89 17.76 3.71
C VAL A 172 10.86 19.30 3.64
N GLY A 173 9.72 19.92 3.30
CA GLY A 173 9.60 21.37 3.10
C GLY A 173 9.77 21.77 1.64
N GLY A 174 9.22 20.97 0.73
CA GLY A 174 9.17 21.21 -0.70
C GLY A 174 10.55 21.20 -1.38
N PRO A 175 10.66 21.78 -2.59
CA PRO A 175 11.90 21.80 -3.36
C PRO A 175 13.12 22.36 -2.61
N SER A 176 12.90 23.36 -1.76
CA SER A 176 13.99 23.98 -0.98
C SER A 176 14.48 23.07 0.14
N GLY A 177 13.56 22.36 0.81
CA GLY A 177 13.89 21.35 1.80
C GLY A 177 14.68 20.19 1.21
N TRP A 178 14.25 19.69 0.06
CA TRP A 178 14.94 18.62 -0.66
C TRP A 178 16.36 19.00 -1.07
N ILE A 179 16.58 20.22 -1.58
CA ILE A 179 17.94 20.72 -1.87
C ILE A 179 18.81 20.70 -0.62
N LYS A 180 18.31 21.21 0.52
CA LYS A 180 19.07 21.22 1.78
C LYS A 180 19.42 19.82 2.25
N LEU A 181 18.51 18.85 2.09
CA LEU A 181 18.78 17.44 2.41
C LEU A 181 19.90 16.88 1.52
N LEU A 182 19.85 17.11 0.20
CA LEU A 182 20.92 16.69 -0.72
C LEU A 182 22.27 17.35 -0.38
N GLU A 183 22.28 18.65 -0.08
CA GLU A 183 23.47 19.38 0.37
C GLU A 183 24.03 18.82 1.68
N ALA A 184 23.17 18.37 2.60
CA ALA A 184 23.59 17.70 3.82
C ALA A 184 24.34 16.39 3.52
N TYR A 185 23.82 15.57 2.60
CA TYR A 185 24.45 14.32 2.19
C TYR A 185 25.76 14.51 1.39
N ASP A 186 25.84 15.59 0.61
CA ASP A 186 27.04 15.95 -0.14
C ASP A 186 28.15 16.57 0.74
N SER A 187 27.81 16.96 1.98
CA SER A 187 28.79 17.49 2.93
C SER A 187 29.72 16.40 3.48
N ASN A 188 31.02 16.62 3.33
CA ASN A 188 32.05 15.78 3.97
C ASN A 188 32.12 16.00 5.49
N ASN A 189 31.69 17.17 5.97
CA ASN A 189 31.70 17.54 7.38
C ASN A 189 30.35 18.21 7.73
N PRO A 190 29.26 17.43 7.84
CA PRO A 190 27.93 17.99 8.03
C PRO A 190 27.82 18.71 9.38
N THR A 191 27.19 19.89 9.36
CA THR A 191 26.84 20.64 10.58
C THR A 191 25.85 19.83 11.44
N LYS A 192 25.61 20.27 12.68
CA LYS A 192 24.62 19.61 13.55
C LYS A 192 23.24 19.56 12.91
N ASP A 193 22.80 20.66 12.29
CA ASP A 193 21.48 20.76 11.65
C ASP A 193 21.40 19.88 10.40
N GLN A 194 22.49 19.79 9.63
CA GLN A 194 22.59 18.86 8.49
C GLN A 194 22.48 17.40 8.95
N ARG A 195 23.14 17.03 10.06
CA ARG A 195 23.01 15.68 10.64
C ARG A 195 21.58 15.40 11.08
N GLN A 196 20.93 16.33 11.76
CA GLN A 196 19.52 16.18 12.15
C GLN A 196 18.60 15.99 10.94
N THR A 197 18.87 16.68 9.83
CA THR A 197 18.11 16.55 8.59
C THR A 197 18.32 15.18 7.93
N ILE A 198 19.55 14.65 7.99
CA ILE A 198 19.89 13.28 7.54
C ILE A 198 19.18 12.25 8.42
N ASP A 199 19.36 12.34 9.75
CA ASP A 199 18.78 11.41 10.72
C ASP A 199 17.25 11.34 10.58
N TRP A 200 16.59 12.50 10.40
CA TRP A 200 15.16 12.56 10.14
C TRP A 200 14.76 11.81 8.86
N PHE A 201 15.51 11.95 7.76
CA PHE A 201 15.20 11.23 6.52
C PHE A 201 15.45 9.73 6.64
N GLU A 202 16.46 9.30 7.38
CA GLU A 202 16.80 7.87 7.53
C GLU A 202 15.87 7.14 8.50
N GLU A 203 15.30 7.86 9.47
CA GLU A 203 14.59 7.23 10.60
C GLU A 203 13.10 7.60 10.70
N GLU A 204 12.70 8.81 10.30
CA GLU A 204 11.39 9.39 10.63
C GLU A 204 10.50 9.70 9.43
N ALA A 205 11.07 10.09 8.29
CA ALA A 205 10.30 10.45 7.10
C ALA A 205 9.35 9.33 6.66
N HIS A 206 8.17 9.70 6.16
CA HIS A 206 7.13 8.74 5.74
C HIS A 206 7.62 7.78 4.65
N ASN A 207 8.51 8.25 3.77
CA ASN A 207 9.21 7.47 2.76
C ASN A 207 10.73 7.40 2.99
N LYS A 208 11.14 7.31 4.27
CA LYS A 208 12.54 7.18 4.67
C LYS A 208 13.32 6.13 3.89
N ASP A 209 14.61 6.40 3.71
CA ASP A 209 15.58 5.43 3.22
C ASP A 209 16.76 5.36 4.18
N SER A 210 16.91 4.24 4.88
CA SER A 210 18.00 4.00 5.83
C SER A 210 19.38 3.93 5.19
N TYR A 211 19.48 3.78 3.86
CA TYR A 211 20.75 3.87 3.12
C TYR A 211 21.12 5.31 2.76
N GLY A 212 20.18 6.25 2.93
CA GLY A 212 20.36 7.67 2.67
C GLY A 212 20.63 8.01 1.19
N LEU A 213 21.13 9.21 0.95
CA LEU A 213 21.28 9.78 -0.41
C LEU A 213 22.73 10.03 -0.82
N ARG A 214 23.71 9.49 -0.07
CA ARG A 214 25.13 9.76 -0.30
C ARG A 214 25.61 9.18 -1.64
N GLY A 215 26.35 9.98 -2.41
CA GLY A 215 27.03 9.53 -3.63
C GLY A 215 26.05 9.08 -4.71
N ALA A 216 26.12 7.83 -5.14
CA ALA A 216 25.27 7.29 -6.19
C ALA A 216 23.80 7.13 -5.76
N ALA A 217 23.52 7.01 -4.45
CA ALA A 217 22.19 6.70 -3.93
C ALA A 217 21.13 7.74 -4.32
N LYS A 218 21.46 9.04 -4.34
CA LYS A 218 20.53 10.08 -4.81
C LYS A 218 20.11 9.94 -6.28
N TYR A 219 20.86 9.19 -7.11
CA TYR A 219 20.51 8.97 -8.52
C TYR A 219 19.75 7.67 -8.76
N THR A 220 19.67 6.79 -7.76
CA THR A 220 19.11 5.45 -7.91
C THR A 220 17.63 5.39 -7.55
N TRP A 221 16.94 4.50 -8.24
CA TRP A 221 15.56 4.09 -7.97
C TRP A 221 15.40 2.65 -8.45
N ASP A 222 14.50 1.89 -7.82
CA ASP A 222 14.31 0.47 -8.11
C ASP A 222 13.09 0.27 -9.02
N LYS A 223 13.34 0.17 -10.33
CA LYS A 223 12.29 0.04 -11.34
C LYS A 223 11.48 -1.24 -11.15
N GLU A 224 12.14 -2.35 -10.89
CA GLU A 224 11.53 -3.65 -10.72
C GLU A 224 10.61 -3.67 -9.49
N LYS A 225 11.09 -3.19 -8.34
CA LYS A 225 10.29 -3.06 -7.11
C LYS A 225 9.06 -2.18 -7.32
N LEU A 226 9.22 -1.02 -7.96
CA LEU A 226 8.08 -0.14 -8.23
C LEU A 226 7.09 -0.76 -9.23
N ASN A 227 7.57 -1.49 -10.24
CA ASN A 227 6.69 -2.21 -11.17
C ASN A 227 5.96 -3.39 -10.52
N ILE A 228 6.52 -4.00 -9.48
CA ILE A 228 5.78 -4.98 -8.66
C ILE A 228 4.63 -4.27 -7.94
N ALA A 229 4.91 -3.17 -7.22
CA ALA A 229 3.89 -2.39 -6.52
C ALA A 229 2.80 -1.83 -7.47
N LEU A 230 3.17 -1.38 -8.67
CA LEU A 230 2.21 -0.92 -9.69
C LEU A 230 1.30 -2.04 -10.22
N LYS A 231 1.78 -3.28 -10.27
CA LYS A 231 0.94 -4.45 -10.61
C LYS A 231 0.01 -4.82 -9.47
N GLU A 232 0.41 -4.58 -8.22
CA GLU A 232 -0.43 -4.78 -7.05
C GLU A 232 -1.59 -3.79 -6.97
N LEU A 233 -1.53 -2.62 -7.62
CA LEU A 233 -2.64 -1.64 -7.64
C LEU A 233 -3.94 -2.16 -8.27
N ASP A 234 -3.85 -3.19 -9.12
CA ASP A 234 -4.95 -3.87 -9.84
C ASP A 234 -6.10 -2.91 -10.23
N THR A 235 -5.94 -2.21 -11.35
CA THR A 235 -6.94 -1.23 -11.84
C THR A 235 -8.16 -1.90 -12.47
N SER A 236 -8.09 -3.20 -12.74
CA SER A 236 -9.30 -3.96 -13.03
C SER A 236 -10.07 -4.04 -11.73
N SER A 237 -11.32 -3.55 -11.73
CA SER A 237 -12.26 -3.68 -10.60
C SER A 237 -11.96 -5.00 -9.90
N LEU A 238 -11.71 -4.99 -8.59
CA LEU A 238 -11.43 -6.19 -7.77
C LEU A 238 -12.60 -7.17 -7.91
N SER A 239 -12.67 -7.83 -9.07
CA SER A 239 -13.89 -8.41 -9.60
C SER A 239 -13.86 -9.86 -9.21
N GLY A 240 -14.45 -10.14 -8.05
CA GLY A 240 -15.21 -11.37 -7.81
C GLY A 240 -14.49 -12.72 -7.99
N ASP A 241 -13.18 -12.75 -8.17
CA ASP A 241 -12.42 -13.99 -8.30
C ASP A 241 -12.07 -14.54 -6.92
N ALA A 242 -12.94 -15.42 -6.42
CA ALA A 242 -12.79 -16.25 -5.24
C ALA A 242 -12.54 -15.50 -3.91
N LEU A 243 -13.12 -15.99 -2.82
CA LEU A 243 -12.75 -15.52 -1.49
C LEU A 243 -11.25 -15.87 -1.26
N SER A 244 -10.38 -14.88 -1.46
CA SER A 244 -8.92 -15.02 -1.48
C SER A 244 -8.32 -14.71 -0.10
N ILE A 245 -7.03 -14.94 0.08
CA ILE A 245 -6.28 -14.41 1.22
C ILE A 245 -5.43 -13.22 0.75
N LEU A 246 -5.44 -12.14 1.53
CA LEU A 246 -4.54 -11.00 1.34
C LEU A 246 -3.41 -11.06 2.38
N LEU A 247 -2.16 -11.11 1.93
CA LEU A 247 -0.98 -10.86 2.75
C LEU A 247 -0.63 -9.37 2.64
N VAL A 248 -0.48 -8.70 3.79
CA VAL A 248 -0.02 -7.31 3.87
C VAL A 248 1.39 -7.34 4.47
N SER A 249 2.37 -7.08 3.61
CA SER A 249 3.80 -7.27 3.87
C SER A 249 4.59 -5.97 3.61
N LEU A 250 4.26 -4.89 4.34
CA LEU A 250 4.83 -3.55 4.11
C LEU A 250 6.28 -3.40 4.59
N GLY A 251 6.73 -4.31 5.46
CA GLY A 251 8.11 -4.41 5.94
C GLY A 251 8.77 -5.71 5.50
N LYS A 252 8.45 -6.19 4.29
CA LYS A 252 8.93 -7.48 3.79
C LYS A 252 10.44 -7.49 3.59
N GLU A 253 11.12 -8.37 4.31
CA GLU A 253 12.54 -8.62 4.18
C GLU A 253 12.87 -9.54 2.99
N TYR A 254 14.07 -9.40 2.41
CA TYR A 254 14.48 -10.18 1.22
C TYR A 254 14.46 -11.71 1.42
N TRP A 255 14.61 -12.18 2.66
CA TRP A 255 14.62 -13.60 3.02
C TRP A 255 13.22 -14.13 3.37
N PHE A 256 12.20 -13.26 3.47
CA PHE A 256 10.84 -13.62 3.91
C PHE A 256 10.26 -14.79 3.11
N ASP A 257 10.32 -14.70 1.78
CA ASP A 257 9.76 -15.72 0.88
C ASP A 257 10.42 -17.08 1.05
N GLY A 258 11.75 -17.09 1.24
CA GLY A 258 12.49 -18.33 1.46
C GLY A 258 12.16 -18.96 2.81
N MET A 259 11.99 -18.15 3.85
CA MET A 259 11.70 -18.64 5.18
C MET A 259 10.27 -19.18 5.33
N TYR A 260 9.30 -18.58 4.62
CA TYR A 260 7.88 -18.93 4.74
C TYR A 260 7.31 -19.65 3.52
N VAL A 261 8.15 -20.13 2.62
CA VAL A 261 7.76 -20.79 1.36
C VAL A 261 6.73 -21.89 1.58
N ASP A 262 6.92 -22.75 2.58
CA ASP A 262 6.04 -23.90 2.82
C ASP A 262 4.65 -23.48 3.32
N VAL A 263 4.58 -22.47 4.18
CA VAL A 263 3.30 -21.95 4.71
C VAL A 263 2.53 -21.23 3.61
N ILE A 264 3.21 -20.40 2.82
CA ILE A 264 2.62 -19.70 1.68
C ILE A 264 2.15 -20.70 0.62
N ALA A 265 2.93 -21.75 0.33
CA ALA A 265 2.54 -22.81 -0.59
C ALA A 265 1.30 -23.56 -0.10
N LYS A 266 1.22 -23.86 1.21
CA LYS A 266 0.03 -24.48 1.82
C LYS A 266 -1.20 -23.57 1.74
N LEU A 267 -1.07 -22.27 1.95
CA LEU A 267 -2.19 -21.31 1.73
C LEU A 267 -2.63 -21.30 0.26
N ARG A 268 -1.68 -21.22 -0.68
CA ARG A 268 -1.92 -21.27 -2.13
C ARG A 268 -2.55 -22.57 -2.61
N SER A 269 -2.35 -23.68 -1.88
CA SER A 269 -3.02 -24.95 -2.16
C SER A 269 -4.52 -24.94 -1.82
N LYS A 270 -4.99 -23.97 -1.04
CA LYS A 270 -6.39 -23.84 -0.59
C LYS A 270 -7.16 -22.75 -1.31
N THR A 271 -6.52 -21.61 -1.58
CA THR A 271 -7.15 -20.47 -2.26
C THR A 271 -6.10 -19.58 -2.92
N THR A 272 -6.55 -18.63 -3.73
CA THR A 272 -5.70 -17.57 -4.25
C THR A 272 -5.12 -16.76 -3.09
N VAL A 273 -3.80 -16.60 -3.08
CA VAL A 273 -3.09 -15.74 -2.12
C VAL A 273 -2.53 -14.56 -2.89
N ARG A 274 -3.01 -13.37 -2.54
CA ARG A 274 -2.47 -12.10 -3.03
C ARG A 274 -1.60 -11.48 -1.95
N GLU A 275 -0.49 -10.89 -2.34
CA GLU A 275 0.39 -10.14 -1.44
C GLU A 275 0.50 -8.71 -1.92
N VAL A 276 0.52 -7.78 -0.97
CA VAL A 276 0.79 -6.36 -1.21
C VAL A 276 1.99 -5.93 -0.37
N THR A 277 2.90 -5.20 -1.00
CA THR A 277 4.18 -4.78 -0.41
C THR A 277 4.32 -3.27 -0.33
N ASP A 278 3.40 -2.52 -0.95
CA ASP A 278 3.33 -1.06 -0.87
C ASP A 278 2.05 -0.57 -0.18
N SER A 279 2.18 0.56 0.53
CA SER A 279 1.10 1.16 1.32
C SER A 279 -0.10 1.61 0.49
N ILE A 280 0.12 2.07 -0.75
CA ILE A 280 -0.97 2.54 -1.63
C ILE A 280 -1.81 1.35 -2.07
N SER A 281 -1.16 0.29 -2.56
CA SER A 281 -1.82 -0.97 -2.92
C SER A 281 -2.53 -1.59 -1.73
N ALA A 282 -1.88 -1.63 -0.56
CA ALA A 282 -2.50 -2.13 0.66
C ALA A 282 -3.76 -1.34 1.04
N MET A 283 -3.73 -0.02 0.98
CA MET A 283 -4.91 0.80 1.28
C MET A 283 -6.07 0.51 0.31
N LYS A 284 -5.78 0.42 -0.99
CA LYS A 284 -6.79 0.13 -2.03
C LYS A 284 -7.43 -1.25 -1.82
N HIS A 285 -6.63 -2.25 -1.48
CA HIS A 285 -7.11 -3.60 -1.20
C HIS A 285 -7.93 -3.69 0.09
N VAL A 286 -7.48 -3.06 1.18
CA VAL A 286 -8.16 -3.11 2.48
C VAL A 286 -9.54 -2.44 2.43
N ARG A 287 -9.68 -1.28 1.76
CA ARG A 287 -10.97 -0.58 1.62
C ARG A 287 -12.05 -1.41 0.93
N ASN A 288 -11.63 -2.29 0.03
CA ASN A 288 -12.53 -3.14 -0.74
C ASN A 288 -12.55 -4.59 -0.20
N ALA A 289 -11.96 -4.85 0.97
CA ALA A 289 -11.62 -6.20 1.38
C ALA A 289 -12.82 -7.11 1.65
N ILE A 290 -13.92 -6.57 2.17
CA ILE A 290 -15.05 -7.38 2.65
C ILE A 290 -15.71 -8.24 1.55
N GLN A 291 -15.61 -7.80 0.31
CA GLN A 291 -16.17 -8.51 -0.85
C GLN A 291 -15.15 -9.48 -1.49
N ASN A 292 -13.87 -9.37 -1.14
CA ASN A 292 -12.76 -9.94 -1.91
C ASN A 292 -11.91 -10.95 -1.12
N TYR A 293 -11.89 -10.87 0.21
CA TYR A 293 -10.99 -11.68 1.04
C TYR A 293 -11.72 -12.50 2.13
N LEU A 294 -11.29 -13.75 2.30
CA LEU A 294 -11.61 -14.59 3.47
C LEU A 294 -10.96 -14.02 4.72
N ALA A 295 -9.69 -13.67 4.60
CA ALA A 295 -8.85 -13.19 5.67
C ALA A 295 -7.77 -12.27 5.11
N ILE A 296 -7.38 -11.31 5.93
CA ILE A 296 -6.18 -10.51 5.73
C ILE A 296 -5.16 -10.97 6.77
N ILE A 297 -3.93 -11.24 6.33
CA ILE A 297 -2.84 -11.61 7.22
C ILE A 297 -1.81 -10.51 7.18
N VAL A 298 -1.57 -9.87 8.32
CA VAL A 298 -0.50 -8.88 8.51
C VAL A 298 0.75 -9.66 8.91
N THR A 299 1.84 -9.48 8.16
CA THR A 299 3.02 -10.36 8.26
C THR A 299 4.18 -9.74 9.04
N ASP A 300 4.16 -8.42 9.27
CA ASP A 300 5.25 -7.66 9.85
C ASP A 300 4.79 -6.64 10.90
N ALA A 301 5.72 -6.30 11.79
CA ALA A 301 5.45 -5.40 12.90
C ALA A 301 5.50 -3.92 12.52
N VAL A 302 5.98 -3.58 11.31
CA VAL A 302 6.07 -2.17 10.88
C VAL A 302 4.69 -1.53 10.84
N PHE A 303 3.64 -2.32 10.63
CA PHE A 303 2.26 -1.89 10.68
C PHE A 303 1.84 -1.24 12.01
N MET A 304 2.60 -1.45 13.09
CA MET A 304 2.34 -0.81 14.39
C MET A 304 2.91 0.62 14.48
N LEU A 305 3.64 1.09 13.46
CA LEU A 305 4.18 2.45 13.40
C LEU A 305 3.08 3.46 13.01
N PRO A 306 3.20 4.74 13.45
CA PRO A 306 2.23 5.78 13.14
C PRO A 306 1.92 5.95 11.65
N THR A 307 2.92 5.73 10.78
CA THR A 307 2.81 5.82 9.32
C THR A 307 1.68 4.96 8.73
N TYR A 308 1.32 3.84 9.36
CA TYR A 308 0.29 2.92 8.85
C TYR A 308 -1.04 3.01 9.60
N LEU A 309 -1.24 4.03 10.43
CA LEU A 309 -2.46 4.21 11.23
C LEU A 309 -3.73 4.26 10.37
N ALA A 310 -3.66 4.85 9.17
CA ALA A 310 -4.79 4.90 8.25
C ALA A 310 -5.21 3.50 7.78
N ILE A 311 -4.24 2.68 7.35
CA ILE A 311 -4.51 1.30 6.94
C ILE A 311 -5.02 0.49 8.13
N ASN A 312 -4.48 0.70 9.33
CA ASN A 312 -4.94 0.03 10.55
C ASN A 312 -6.42 0.32 10.86
N ARG A 313 -6.86 1.57 10.73
CA ARG A 313 -8.28 1.94 10.92
C ARG A 313 -9.19 1.16 9.97
N GLU A 314 -8.74 0.95 8.75
CA GLU A 314 -9.52 0.27 7.72
C GLU A 314 -9.50 -1.25 7.91
N LEU A 315 -8.41 -1.83 8.46
CA LEU A 315 -8.41 -3.20 8.97
C LEU A 315 -9.43 -3.38 10.10
N ILE A 316 -9.51 -2.42 11.03
CA ILE A 316 -10.50 -2.45 12.12
C ILE A 316 -11.92 -2.43 11.56
N GLU A 317 -12.21 -1.55 10.59
CA GLU A 317 -13.54 -1.50 9.94
C GLU A 317 -13.86 -2.76 9.13
N TYR A 318 -12.88 -3.34 8.46
CA TYR A 318 -13.03 -4.64 7.78
C TYR A 318 -13.41 -5.75 8.77
N VAL A 319 -12.76 -5.83 9.93
CA VAL A 319 -13.12 -6.82 10.97
C VAL A 319 -14.49 -6.52 11.57
N LYS A 320 -14.81 -5.27 11.89
CA LYS A 320 -16.17 -4.89 12.35
C LYS A 320 -17.25 -5.27 11.34
N SER A 321 -16.93 -5.25 10.05
CA SER A 321 -17.81 -5.68 8.96
C SER A 321 -17.94 -7.20 8.81
N GLY A 322 -17.30 -7.99 9.67
CA GLY A 322 -17.34 -9.46 9.64
C GLY A 322 -16.14 -10.12 8.97
N GLY A 323 -15.07 -9.37 8.70
CA GLY A 323 -13.81 -9.87 8.20
C GLY A 323 -12.94 -10.54 9.28
N THR A 324 -11.89 -11.22 8.82
CA THR A 324 -10.87 -11.82 9.70
C THR A 324 -9.51 -11.21 9.42
N VAL A 325 -8.87 -10.64 10.44
CA VAL A 325 -7.48 -10.17 10.38
C VAL A 325 -6.62 -11.05 11.28
N ILE A 326 -5.49 -11.54 10.77
CA ILE A 326 -4.55 -12.37 11.53
C ILE A 326 -3.20 -11.68 11.55
N PHE A 327 -2.65 -11.48 12.74
CA PHE A 327 -1.28 -11.00 12.96
C PHE A 327 -0.38 -12.23 13.16
N GLY A 328 0.57 -12.45 12.24
CA GLY A 328 1.44 -13.63 12.29
C GLY A 328 2.79 -13.40 11.63
N PHE A 329 3.49 -14.49 11.30
CA PHE A 329 4.84 -14.45 10.73
C PHE A 329 5.84 -13.72 11.65
N MET A 330 6.46 -12.64 11.18
CA MET A 330 7.54 -11.96 11.90
C MET A 330 7.07 -11.06 13.03
N ILE A 331 5.76 -10.85 13.19
CA ILE A 331 5.25 -9.91 14.19
C ILE A 331 5.69 -10.30 15.61
N ALA A 332 5.62 -11.58 15.98
CA ALA A 332 6.05 -12.04 17.29
C ALA A 332 7.57 -11.93 17.53
N ASN A 333 8.37 -11.79 16.46
CA ASN A 333 9.82 -11.63 16.52
C ASN A 333 10.25 -10.16 16.63
N LEU A 334 9.53 -9.24 15.98
CA LEU A 334 9.97 -7.86 15.76
C LEU A 334 9.14 -6.79 16.47
N ALA A 335 7.94 -7.14 16.97
CA ALA A 335 7.11 -6.16 17.67
C ALA A 335 7.71 -5.80 19.03
N GLU A 336 7.90 -4.51 19.29
CA GLU A 336 8.35 -4.02 20.59
C GLU A 336 7.19 -3.94 21.59
N PRO A 337 7.37 -4.34 22.87
CA PRO A 337 6.28 -4.40 23.84
C PRO A 337 5.48 -3.10 24.02
N PRO A 338 6.10 -1.90 24.18
CA PRO A 338 5.33 -0.67 24.35
C PRO A 338 4.49 -0.32 23.12
N THR A 339 5.06 -0.51 21.94
CA THR A 339 4.41 -0.25 20.65
C THR A 339 3.25 -1.22 20.42
N PHE A 340 3.47 -2.51 20.69
CA PHE A 340 2.44 -3.55 20.63
C PHE A 340 1.25 -3.25 21.56
N GLU A 341 1.52 -2.98 22.84
CA GLU A 341 0.46 -2.73 23.82
C GLU A 341 -0.35 -1.48 23.47
N LYS A 342 0.31 -0.41 23.00
CA LYS A 342 -0.36 0.80 22.53
C LYS A 342 -1.22 0.52 21.29
N TYR A 343 -0.71 -0.27 20.34
CA TYR A 343 -1.41 -0.59 19.11
C TYR A 343 -2.71 -1.39 19.37
N PHE A 344 -2.67 -2.40 20.24
CA PHE A 344 -3.85 -3.23 20.51
C PHE A 344 -4.83 -2.61 21.52
N SER A 345 -4.38 -1.78 22.46
CA SER A 345 -5.24 -1.18 23.50
C SER A 345 -6.15 -0.05 22.98
N SER A 346 -6.47 0.95 23.80
CA SER A 346 -7.50 1.96 23.53
C SER A 346 -7.20 2.89 22.34
N SER A 347 -5.96 2.97 21.88
CA SER A 347 -5.57 3.79 20.71
C SER A 347 -5.77 3.11 19.35
N GLY A 348 -6.10 1.82 19.32
CA GLY A 348 -6.31 1.07 18.08
C GLY A 348 -7.46 0.09 18.20
N TRP A 349 -7.15 -1.16 18.55
CA TRP A 349 -8.12 -2.25 18.53
C TRP A 349 -9.04 -2.29 19.76
N GLY A 350 -8.69 -1.68 20.89
CA GLY A 350 -9.47 -1.77 22.13
C GLY A 350 -9.33 -3.12 22.85
N LEU A 351 -8.29 -3.88 22.53
CA LEU A 351 -7.91 -5.16 23.13
C LEU A 351 -6.78 -4.93 24.14
N ASN A 352 -6.99 -5.30 25.41
CA ASN A 352 -5.97 -5.15 26.46
C ASN A 352 -4.90 -6.25 26.43
N TRP A 353 -4.55 -6.75 25.24
CA TRP A 353 -3.52 -7.78 25.07
C TRP A 353 -2.15 -7.22 25.47
N LYS A 354 -1.39 -8.04 26.19
CA LYS A 354 -0.02 -7.72 26.61
C LYS A 354 0.90 -8.87 26.32
N PHE A 355 2.16 -8.58 26.05
CA PHE A 355 3.15 -9.65 25.94
C PHE A 355 3.28 -10.40 27.27
N GLY A 356 3.23 -11.71 27.12
CA GLY A 356 3.41 -12.69 28.16
C GLY A 356 4.82 -13.26 28.13
N THR A 357 4.95 -14.50 28.58
CA THR A 357 6.23 -15.19 28.60
C THR A 357 6.56 -15.73 27.22
N TYR A 358 7.84 -15.64 26.85
CA TYR A 358 8.42 -16.36 25.73
C TYR A 358 8.92 -17.73 26.21
N THR A 359 8.37 -18.82 25.68
CA THR A 359 8.74 -20.18 26.09
C THR A 359 8.79 -21.15 24.91
N ARG A 360 9.64 -22.19 25.04
CA ARG A 360 9.58 -23.40 24.22
C ARG A 360 8.82 -24.46 25.01
N ASP A 361 7.62 -24.82 24.58
CA ASP A 361 6.78 -25.79 25.28
C ASP A 361 5.76 -26.47 24.36
N THR A 362 5.11 -27.52 24.84
CA THR A 362 3.98 -28.18 24.16
C THR A 362 2.68 -27.53 24.62
N TYR A 363 1.90 -27.04 23.66
CA TYR A 363 0.64 -26.37 23.92
C TYR A 363 -0.54 -27.23 23.51
N GLU A 364 -1.59 -27.23 24.33
CA GLU A 364 -2.80 -28.03 24.10
C GLU A 364 -3.90 -27.21 23.44
N VAL A 365 -4.67 -27.84 22.55
CA VAL A 365 -5.82 -27.21 21.90
C VAL A 365 -6.88 -26.89 22.94
N ASN A 366 -7.32 -25.63 22.99
CA ASN A 366 -8.39 -25.21 23.87
C ASN A 366 -9.76 -25.55 23.26
N SER A 367 -10.52 -26.41 23.94
CA SER A 367 -11.86 -26.82 23.51
C SER A 367 -12.85 -25.66 23.41
N GLN A 368 -12.63 -24.56 24.13
CA GLN A 368 -13.49 -23.37 24.12
C GLN A 368 -13.22 -22.39 22.97
N ALA A 369 -12.14 -22.59 22.20
CA ALA A 369 -11.73 -21.68 21.14
C ALA A 369 -12.84 -21.44 20.10
N HIS A 370 -12.95 -20.21 19.60
CA HIS A 370 -13.99 -19.79 18.65
C HIS A 370 -13.93 -20.37 17.23
N LEU A 371 -13.01 -21.31 16.97
CA LEU A 371 -12.92 -22.03 15.69
C LEU A 371 -14.13 -22.95 15.47
N THR A 372 -14.48 -23.16 14.20
CA THR A 372 -15.51 -24.14 13.81
C THR A 372 -15.12 -25.55 14.26
N LYS A 373 -16.10 -26.45 14.40
CA LYS A 373 -15.83 -27.84 14.80
C LYS A 373 -14.89 -28.56 13.83
N SER A 374 -15.02 -28.30 12.52
CA SER A 374 -14.14 -28.87 11.50
C SER A 374 -12.72 -28.33 11.60
N CYS A 375 -12.53 -27.01 11.69
CA CYS A 375 -11.20 -26.39 11.79
C CYS A 375 -10.52 -26.72 13.13
N LYS A 376 -11.27 -26.91 14.21
CA LYS A 376 -10.70 -27.35 15.49
C LYS A 376 -10.23 -28.80 15.45
N ALA A 377 -10.92 -29.67 14.70
CA ALA A 377 -10.58 -31.10 14.60
C ALA A 377 -9.27 -31.35 13.83
N THR A 378 -8.77 -30.38 13.07
CA THR A 378 -7.47 -30.46 12.40
C THR A 378 -6.31 -30.05 13.29
N LEU A 379 -6.59 -29.55 14.51
CA LEU A 379 -5.57 -29.08 15.44
C LEU A 379 -5.20 -30.17 16.43
N GLU A 380 -3.90 -30.26 16.68
CA GLU A 380 -3.29 -31.17 17.65
C GLU A 380 -2.42 -30.36 18.61
N SER A 381 -2.11 -30.94 19.76
CA SER A 381 -1.09 -30.38 20.65
C SER A 381 0.27 -30.46 19.97
N TYR A 382 1.05 -29.38 20.00
CA TYR A 382 2.38 -29.38 19.41
C TYR A 382 3.34 -28.46 20.14
N GLY A 383 4.64 -28.70 19.95
CA GLY A 383 5.70 -27.88 20.50
C GLY A 383 5.86 -26.57 19.74
N MET A 384 5.81 -25.44 20.45
CA MET A 384 6.04 -24.11 19.88
C MET A 384 7.21 -23.43 20.57
N LYS A 385 7.92 -22.55 19.86
CA LYS A 385 8.77 -21.54 20.48
C LYS A 385 8.01 -20.22 20.37
N ALA A 386 7.27 -19.86 21.40
CA ALA A 386 6.22 -18.85 21.24
C ALA A 386 6.28 -17.71 22.26
N LEU A 387 5.98 -16.51 21.76
CA LEU A 387 5.62 -15.35 22.56
C LEU A 387 4.12 -15.39 22.85
N SER A 388 3.76 -15.71 24.10
CA SER A 388 2.35 -15.72 24.52
C SER A 388 1.80 -14.32 24.75
N LEU A 389 0.49 -14.13 24.61
CA LEU A 389 -0.22 -12.94 25.08
C LEU A 389 -1.00 -13.22 26.35
N LYS A 390 -1.00 -12.26 27.26
CA LYS A 390 -1.86 -12.18 28.45
C LYS A 390 -3.15 -11.43 28.13
N ASN A 391 -4.12 -11.53 29.04
CA ASN A 391 -5.39 -10.79 29.05
C ASN A 391 -6.38 -11.12 27.91
N ALA A 392 -6.09 -12.07 27.03
CA ALA A 392 -7.09 -12.63 26.13
C ALA A 392 -8.13 -13.44 26.94
N LYS A 393 -9.41 -13.42 26.56
CA LYS A 393 -10.44 -14.19 27.26
C LYS A 393 -10.19 -15.69 27.09
N PRO A 394 -10.59 -16.54 28.04
CA PRO A 394 -10.40 -17.99 27.92
C PRO A 394 -10.89 -18.58 26.58
N GLU A 395 -12.04 -18.13 26.08
CA GLU A 395 -12.65 -18.58 24.82
C GLU A 395 -11.98 -18.02 23.55
N ASP A 396 -11.21 -16.94 23.67
CA ASP A 396 -10.43 -16.37 22.57
C ASP A 396 -9.11 -17.15 22.34
N ARG A 397 -8.62 -17.86 23.36
CA ARG A 397 -7.33 -18.57 23.29
C ARG A 397 -7.52 -19.86 22.49
N VAL A 398 -6.75 -20.06 21.42
CA VAL A 398 -6.78 -21.30 20.64
C VAL A 398 -5.95 -22.40 21.29
N TYR A 399 -4.82 -22.01 21.88
CA TYR A 399 -3.91 -22.93 22.57
C TYR A 399 -3.69 -22.50 24.02
N ALA A 400 -3.55 -23.46 24.94
CA ALA A 400 -3.23 -23.23 26.34
C ALA A 400 -1.86 -23.85 26.68
N GLY A 401 -1.03 -23.10 27.41
CA GLY A 401 0.26 -23.62 27.90
C GLY A 401 0.09 -24.55 29.10
N PRO A 402 1.11 -25.37 29.41
CA PRO A 402 1.06 -26.25 30.57
C PRO A 402 1.14 -25.47 31.89
N GLY A 403 0.57 -26.04 32.96
CA GLY A 403 0.72 -25.52 34.33
C GLY A 403 0.30 -24.05 34.54
N SER A 404 1.17 -23.27 35.18
CA SER A 404 0.93 -21.85 35.56
C SER A 404 0.85 -20.88 34.37
N ALA A 405 1.18 -21.33 33.16
CA ALA A 405 1.05 -20.55 31.92
C ALA A 405 -0.37 -20.58 31.32
N ARG A 406 -1.35 -21.24 31.97
CA ARG A 406 -2.75 -21.28 31.50
C ARG A 406 -3.44 -19.93 31.39
N ASN A 407 -2.91 -18.88 32.02
CA ASN A 407 -3.47 -17.52 31.97
C ASN A 407 -3.02 -16.70 30.74
N GLN A 408 -2.17 -17.27 29.88
CA GLN A 408 -1.69 -16.67 28.64
C GLN A 408 -1.78 -17.68 27.49
N SER A 409 -1.63 -17.21 26.26
CA SER A 409 -1.77 -18.07 25.07
C SER A 409 -0.83 -17.66 23.94
N PRO A 410 -0.18 -18.61 23.26
CA PRO A 410 0.64 -18.33 22.07
C PRO A 410 -0.20 -18.09 20.82
N ALA A 411 -1.50 -18.37 20.85
CA ALA A 411 -2.36 -18.31 19.69
C ALA A 411 -3.77 -17.87 20.10
N ILE A 412 -4.22 -16.73 19.59
CA ILE A 412 -5.53 -16.16 19.93
C ILE A 412 -6.35 -16.00 18.66
N PHE A 413 -7.64 -16.25 18.76
CA PHE A 413 -8.64 -16.02 17.73
C PHE A 413 -9.88 -15.41 18.39
N ALA A 414 -9.83 -14.10 18.60
CA ALA A 414 -10.84 -13.38 19.36
C ALA A 414 -11.96 -12.86 18.47
N LYS A 415 -13.19 -12.90 18.98
CA LYS A 415 -14.31 -12.19 18.35
C LYS A 415 -14.09 -10.68 18.48
N TYR A 416 -14.36 -9.96 17.40
CA TYR A 416 -14.16 -8.53 17.35
C TYR A 416 -15.31 -7.82 16.63
N GLY A 417 -15.76 -6.72 17.22
CA GLY A 417 -16.96 -6.02 16.76
C GLY A 417 -18.24 -6.84 16.94
N ARG A 418 -19.38 -6.16 16.75
CA ARG A 418 -20.69 -6.80 16.74
C ARG A 418 -21.38 -6.39 15.44
N ASN A 419 -21.47 -7.32 14.51
CA ASN A 419 -22.27 -7.15 13.30
C ASN A 419 -23.39 -8.20 13.33
N GLU A 420 -24.60 -7.77 12.96
CA GLU A 420 -25.82 -8.57 13.00
C GLU A 420 -25.79 -9.74 12.01
N THR A 421 -24.99 -9.65 10.94
CA THR A 421 -24.98 -10.63 9.85
C THR A 421 -23.78 -11.57 9.86
N LYS A 422 -22.60 -11.11 10.28
CA LYS A 422 -21.36 -11.91 10.30
C LYS A 422 -20.42 -11.49 11.43
N GLN A 423 -19.87 -12.46 12.16
CA GLN A 423 -18.91 -12.20 13.23
C GLN A 423 -17.51 -11.95 12.65
N GLY A 424 -16.88 -10.84 13.04
CA GLY A 424 -15.48 -10.55 12.75
C GLY A 424 -14.52 -11.17 13.75
N TYR A 425 -13.28 -11.41 13.32
CA TYR A 425 -12.24 -12.05 14.13
C TYR A 425 -10.87 -11.37 14.03
N VAL A 426 -10.15 -11.32 15.16
CA VAL A 426 -8.75 -10.91 15.22
C VAL A 426 -7.91 -12.09 15.72
N GLY A 427 -6.95 -12.51 14.91
CA GLY A 427 -6.02 -13.59 15.18
C GLY A 427 -4.63 -13.09 15.60
N TRP A 428 -3.97 -13.85 16.47
CA TRP A 428 -2.55 -13.69 16.82
C TRP A 428 -1.85 -15.05 16.72
N LEU A 429 -0.68 -15.06 16.08
CA LEU A 429 0.23 -16.20 16.05
C LEU A 429 1.57 -15.81 16.68
N GLY A 430 1.85 -16.38 17.85
CA GLY A 430 3.04 -16.11 18.63
C GLY A 430 4.21 -17.07 18.41
N ASP A 431 4.02 -18.16 17.68
CA ASP A 431 5.09 -19.13 17.39
C ASP A 431 6.10 -18.55 16.39
N VAL A 432 7.34 -18.37 16.84
CA VAL A 432 8.37 -17.66 16.07
C VAL A 432 9.05 -18.53 15.02
N ASN A 433 8.92 -19.86 15.13
CA ASN A 433 9.56 -20.82 14.23
C ASN A 433 8.65 -21.26 13.07
N VAL A 434 7.34 -21.01 13.18
CA VAL A 434 6.32 -21.44 12.22
C VAL A 434 6.41 -22.94 11.93
N GLU A 435 6.19 -23.74 12.97
CA GLU A 435 6.19 -25.21 12.91
C GLU A 435 4.97 -25.74 12.10
N GLU A 436 4.90 -27.05 11.81
CA GLU A 436 3.78 -27.65 11.05
C GLU A 436 2.41 -27.34 11.70
N GLY A 437 2.33 -27.40 13.03
CA GLY A 437 1.13 -27.06 13.79
C GLY A 437 0.72 -25.60 13.61
N THR A 438 1.68 -24.68 13.45
CA THR A 438 1.41 -23.26 13.20
C THR A 438 0.80 -23.06 11.83
N THR A 439 1.21 -23.86 10.83
CA THR A 439 0.57 -23.83 9.52
C THR A 439 -0.87 -24.36 9.58
N LYS A 440 -1.11 -25.48 10.29
CA LYS A 440 -2.47 -26.02 10.49
C LYS A 440 -3.37 -24.99 11.18
N LEU A 441 -2.85 -24.31 12.19
CA LEU A 441 -3.54 -23.24 12.91
C LEU A 441 -3.88 -22.05 12.01
N LEU A 442 -2.93 -21.56 11.20
CA LEU A 442 -3.17 -20.45 10.28
C LEU A 442 -4.27 -20.80 9.27
N LEU A 443 -4.21 -22.01 8.69
CA LEU A 443 -5.25 -22.52 7.80
C LEU A 443 -6.62 -22.58 8.49
N ALA A 444 -6.68 -23.10 9.72
CA ALA A 444 -7.89 -23.16 10.52
C ALA A 444 -8.47 -21.76 10.82
N MET A 445 -7.62 -20.77 11.13
CA MET A 445 -8.05 -19.37 11.33
C MET A 445 -8.58 -18.72 10.05
N CYS A 446 -8.06 -19.13 8.88
CA CYS A 446 -8.58 -18.72 7.57
C CYS A 446 -9.85 -19.49 7.14
N GLY A 447 -10.27 -20.50 7.90
CA GLY A 447 -11.49 -21.28 7.65
C GLY A 447 -11.31 -22.57 6.85
N PHE A 448 -10.08 -23.07 6.70
CA PHE A 448 -9.76 -24.31 5.98
C PHE A 448 -9.60 -25.55 6.87
#